data_AF-A0A1G9ERL9-F1
#
_entry.id   AF-A0A1G9ERL9-F1
#
_cell.length_a   1.000
_cell.length_b   1.000
_cell.length_c   1.000
_cell.angle_alpha   90.00
_cell.angle_beta   90.00
_cell.angle_gamma   90.00
#
_symmetry.space_group_name_H-M   'P 1'
#
loop_
_entity.id
_entity.type
_entity.pdbx_description
1 polymer ?
#
loop_
_entity_poly.entity_id
_entity_poly.type
_entity_poly.pdbx_seq_one_letter_code
_entity_poly.pdbx_strand_id
1 'polypeptide(L)' 'MLTKAFWKAAAERAIKTAAQTLVLLIGTGSIGITALNWPELLSLTATAALLSVLTSIVSGVSDGNPSATNAETTPAA' A
#
# COMPACT_ATOMS: atom_id res chain seq x y z
N MET A 1 -5.41 -1.64 -19.01
CA MET A 1 -5.91 -0.55 -18.13
C MET A 1 -6.16 -1.00 -16.68
N LEU A 2 -6.38 -2.28 -16.38
CA LEU A 2 -6.07 -2.86 -15.05
C LEU A 2 -5.38 -4.21 -15.26
N THR A 3 -4.10 -4.16 -15.64
CA THR A 3 -3.33 -5.38 -15.98
C THR A 3 -2.88 -6.11 -14.72
N LYS A 4 -2.41 -7.35 -14.87
CA LYS A 4 -1.79 -8.09 -13.74
C LYS A 4 -0.62 -7.30 -13.12
N ALA A 5 0.12 -6.55 -13.93
CA ALA A 5 1.20 -5.67 -13.48
C ALA A 5 0.69 -4.51 -12.60
N PHE A 6 -0.45 -3.90 -12.95
CA PHE A 6 -1.10 -2.89 -12.10
C PHE A 6 -1.42 -3.43 -10.72
N TRP A 7 -2.10 -4.58 -10.65
CA TRP A 7 -2.50 -5.16 -9.38
C TRP A 7 -1.29 -5.60 -8.54
N LYS A 8 -0.21 -6.05 -9.18
CA LYS A 8 1.06 -6.36 -8.49
C LYS A 8 1.68 -5.09 -7.88
N ALA A 9 1.78 -4.00 -8.63
CA ALA A 9 2.32 -2.74 -8.15
C ALA A 9 1.45 -2.11 -7.05
N ALA A 10 0.12 -2.14 -7.21
CA ALA A 10 -0.83 -1.65 -6.22
C ALA A 10 -0.73 -2.44 -4.91
N ALA A 11 -0.63 -3.77 -4.99
CA ALA A 11 -0.46 -4.64 -3.84
C ALA A 11 0.87 -4.39 -3.11
N GLU A 12 1.97 -4.22 -3.84
CA GLU A 12 3.27 -3.89 -3.25
C GLU A 12 3.22 -2.55 -2.48
N ARG A 13 2.57 -1.54 -3.05
CA ARG A 13 2.36 -0.24 -2.38
C ARG A 13 1.48 -0.35 -1.15
N ALA A 14 0.40 -1.13 -1.22
CA ALA A 14 -0.48 -1.36 -0.09
C ALA A 14 0.23 -2.08 1.06
N ILE A 15 1.01 -3.11 0.76
CA ILE A 15 1.80 -3.86 1.76
C ILE A 15 2.88 -2.96 2.38
N LYS A 16 3.58 -2.16 1.56
CA LYS A 16 4.57 -1.20 2.06
C LYS A 16 3.94 -0.17 2.99
N THR A 17 2.77 0.34 2.63
CA THR A 17 2.00 1.28 3.46
C THR A 17 1.60 0.60 4.77
N ALA A 18 1.05 -0.62 4.72
CA ALA A 18 0.66 -1.38 5.90
C ALA A 18 1.85 -1.59 6.86
N ALA A 19 3.01 -2.02 6.34
CA ALA A 19 4.20 -2.23 7.15
C ALA A 19 4.69 -0.94 7.80
N GLN A 20 4.75 0.17 7.04
CA GLN A 20 5.18 1.46 7.57
C GLN A 20 4.20 2.01 8.61
N THR A 21 2.89 1.89 8.38
CA THR A 21 1.86 2.27 9.35
C THR A 21 1.98 1.46 10.63
N LEU A 22 2.13 0.13 10.53
CA LEU A 22 2.25 -0.72 11.71
C LEU A 22 3.50 -0.41 12.54
N VAL A 23 4.65 -0.22 11.90
CA VAL A 23 5.89 0.18 12.59
C VAL A 23 5.72 1.53 13.29
N LEU A 24 5.10 2.50 12.62
CA LEU A 24 4.84 3.81 13.21
C LEU A 24 3.94 3.69 14.44
N LEU A 25 2.86 2.92 14.36
CA LEU A 25 1.91 2.76 15.46
C LEU A 25 2.53 2.01 16.65
N ILE A 26 3.33 0.97 16.39
CA ILE A 26 4.07 0.24 17.45
C ILE A 26 5.11 1.13 18.12
N GLY A 27 5.81 1.99 17.36
CA GLY A 27 6.90 2.84 17.85
C GLY A 27 6.49 4.01 18.75
N THR A 28 5.19 4.23 18.97
CA THR A 28 4.68 5.37 19.76
C THR A 28 4.85 5.22 21.27
N GLY A 29 5.12 4.01 21.79
CA GLY A 29 5.26 3.77 23.22
C GLY A 29 6.24 2.67 23.58
N SER A 30 6.98 2.84 24.68
CA SER A 30 7.83 1.81 25.28
C SER A 30 7.01 0.80 26.07
N ILE A 31 6.13 0.08 25.37
CA ILE A 31 5.30 -1.00 25.90
C ILE A 31 5.66 -2.33 25.23
N GLY A 32 5.59 -3.42 25.98
CA GLY A 32 5.93 -4.74 25.47
C GLY A 32 4.97 -5.19 24.36
N ILE A 33 5.46 -6.06 23.46
CA ILE A 33 4.71 -6.53 22.28
C ILE A 33 3.36 -7.19 22.63
N THR A 34 3.24 -7.79 23.81
CA THR A 34 2.01 -8.41 24.31
C THR A 34 1.03 -7.43 24.94
N ALA A 35 1.48 -6.22 25.30
CA ALA A 35 0.66 -5.16 25.89
C ALA A 35 0.10 -4.19 24.84
N LEU A 36 0.44 -4.38 23.57
CA LEU A 36 -0.07 -3.60 22.46
C LEU A 36 -1.56 -3.90 22.21
N ASN A 37 -2.35 -2.87 21.90
CA ASN A 37 -3.73 -3.02 21.47
C ASN A 37 -3.80 -3.52 20.01
N TRP A 38 -3.52 -4.81 19.81
CA TRP A 38 -3.48 -5.45 18.49
C TRP A 38 -4.73 -5.21 17.62
N PRO A 39 -5.96 -5.32 18.16
CA PRO A 39 -7.16 -5.02 17.39
C PRO A 39 -7.15 -3.61 16.79
N GLU A 40 -6.75 -2.61 17.57
CA GLU A 40 -6.69 -1.21 17.12
C GLU A 40 -5.57 -0.98 16.11
N LEU A 41 -4.37 -1.51 16.39
CA LEU A 41 -3.20 -1.39 15.51
C LEU A 41 -3.47 -1.99 14.13
N LEU A 42 -4.04 -3.21 14.10
CA LEU A 42 -4.35 -3.89 12.85
C LEU A 42 -5.50 -3.20 12.11
N SER A 43 -6.48 -2.64 12.82
CA SER A 43 -7.58 -1.87 12.22
C SER A 43 -7.05 -0.63 11.49
N LEU A 44 -6.25 0.20 12.17
CA LEU A 44 -5.64 1.39 11.58
C LEU A 44 -4.71 1.06 10.40
N THR A 45 -3.92 -0.01 10.55
CA THR A 45 -3.05 -0.53 9.49
C THR A 45 -3.86 -0.98 8.27
N ALA A 46 -4.98 -1.68 8.48
CA ALA A 46 -5.87 -2.11 7.41
C ALA A 46 -6.53 -0.91 6.70
N THR A 47 -6.94 0.12 7.45
CA THR A 47 -7.47 1.37 6.87
C THR A 47 -6.43 2.06 5.97
N ALA A 48 -5.17 2.15 6.42
CA ALA A 48 -4.09 2.74 5.62
C ALA A 48 -3.79 1.93 4.35
N ALA A 49 -3.77 0.59 4.46
CA ALA A 49 -3.62 -0.29 3.31
C ALA A 49 -4.77 -0.14 2.31
N LEU A 50 -6.02 -0.08 2.79
CA LEU A 50 -7.21 0.13 1.97
C LEU A 50 -7.15 1.47 1.23
N LEU A 51 -6.79 2.54 1.93
CA LEU A 51 -6.57 3.85 1.33
C LEU A 51 -5.53 3.78 0.20
N SER A 52 -4.39 3.09 0.42
CA SER A 52 -3.38 2.91 -0.63
C SER A 52 -3.93 2.19 -1.87
N VAL A 53 -4.77 1.17 -1.68
CA VAL A 53 -5.41 0.46 -2.81
C VAL A 53 -6.39 1.39 -3.54
N LEU A 54 -7.24 2.10 -2.80
CA LEU A 54 -8.20 3.05 -3.38
C LEU A 54 -7.51 4.18 -4.16
N THR A 55 -6.44 4.76 -3.61
CA THR A 55 -5.64 5.76 -4.32
C THR A 55 -5.01 5.18 -5.59
N SER A 56 -4.51 3.94 -5.54
CA SER A 56 -3.98 3.28 -6.73
C SER A 56 -5.05 3.08 -7.81
N ILE A 57 -6.28 2.74 -7.42
CA ILE A 57 -7.43 2.60 -8.34
C ILE A 57 -7.76 3.94 -8.99
N VAL A 58 -7.84 5.02 -8.18
CA VAL A 58 -8.07 6.38 -8.70
C VAL A 58 -6.99 6.77 -9.70
N SER A 59 -5.71 6.55 -9.37
CA SER A 59 -4.60 6.84 -10.29
C SER A 59 -4.62 5.99 -11.57
N GLY A 60 -4.97 4.69 -11.47
CA GLY A 60 -5.06 3.81 -12.62
C GLY A 60 -6.22 4.13 -13.57
N VAL A 61 -7.32 4.68 -13.03
CA VAL A 61 -8.48 5.14 -13.80
C VAL A 61 -8.20 6.48 -14.49
N SER A 62 -7.43 7.37 -13.88
CA SER A 62 -7.15 8.70 -14.45
C SER A 62 -6.14 8.72 -15.59
N ASP A 63 -5.13 7.84 -15.61
CA ASP A 63 -4.02 7.97 -16.60
C ASP A 63 -3.78 6.75 -17.50
N GLY A 64 -4.49 5.63 -17.32
CA GLY A 64 -4.19 4.40 -18.10
C GLY A 64 -2.78 3.81 -17.86
N ASN A 65 -1.95 4.47 -17.06
CA ASN A 65 -0.62 4.07 -16.65
C ASN A 65 -0.63 3.61 -15.17
N PRO A 66 -0.40 2.32 -14.91
CA PRO A 66 -0.33 1.76 -13.57
C PRO A 66 0.79 2.25 -12.65
N SER A 67 1.77 2.97 -13.17
CA SER A 67 2.96 3.32 -12.41
C SER A 67 3.44 4.73 -12.71
N ALA A 68 3.56 5.54 -11.66
CA ALA A 68 4.32 6.79 -11.70
C ALA A 68 5.84 6.57 -11.88
N THR A 69 6.29 5.32 -12.03
CA THR A 69 7.69 4.94 -12.24
C THR A 69 7.78 3.97 -13.42
N ASN A 70 8.30 4.46 -14.53
CA ASN A 70 8.57 3.74 -15.79
C ASN A 70 9.30 2.40 -15.59
N ALA A 71 8.59 1.32 -15.26
CA ALA A 71 9.16 -0.03 -15.21
C ALA A 71 8.89 -0.85 -16.47
N GLU A 72 8.03 -0.35 -17.37
CA GLU A 72 7.73 -1.03 -18.63
C GLU A 72 8.24 -0.16 -19.78
N THR A 73 9.47 -0.44 -20.22
CA THR A 73 9.89 -0.08 -21.57
C THR A 73 9.17 -1.04 -22.52
N THR A 74 8.11 -0.57 -23.17
CA THR A 74 7.66 -1.21 -24.39
C THR A 74 8.81 -1.07 -25.38
N PRO A 75 9.45 -2.16 -25.87
CA PRO A 75 10.37 -2.03 -26.98
C PRO A 75 9.55 -1.45 -28.13
N ALA A 76 9.96 -0.30 -28.64
CA ALA A 76 9.39 0.26 -29.85
C ALA A 76 9.55 -0.78 -30.95
N ALA A 77 8.43 -1.31 -31.43
CA ALA A 77 8.35 -2.00 -32.70
C ALA A 77 8.12 -0.96 -33.80
#